data_AF-A0A2N3EJV5-F1
#
_entry.id   AF-A0A2N3EJV5-F1
#
_cell.length_a   1.000
_cell.length_b   1.000
_cell.length_c   1.000
_cell.angle_alpha   90.00
_cell.angle_beta   90.00
_cell.angle_gamma   90.00
#
_symmetry.space_group_name_H-M   'P 1'
#
loop_
_entity.id
_entity.type
_entity.pdbx_description
1 polymer ?
#
loop_
_entity_poly.entity_id
_entity_poly.type
_entity_poly.pdbx_seq_one_letter_code
_entity_poly.pdbx_strand_id
1 'polypeptide(L)'
;MITNPGALTPVFSGVAKMNTDQNLGATPAEVEALVSGFFEQMEPKVKKGRAWTFHRLNAACDTPDGERVQAVLYPNDGQGFALYARQGQTLHAVTHDGRPVCFRTIEKALTTLADVTHLNPEIVVDSSNWREEVGPH
;
A
#
# COMPACT_ATOMS: atom_id res chain seq x y z
N MET A 1 -58.60 -1.64 -6.59
CA MET A 1 -57.60 -0.57 -6.74
C MET A 1 -56.23 -1.21 -6.52
N ILE A 2 -55.36 -1.06 -7.53
CA ILE A 2 -53.93 -1.39 -7.68
C ILE A 2 -53.19 -1.60 -6.32
N THR A 3 -52.43 -2.68 -6.07
CA THR A 3 -50.99 -2.75 -6.39
C THR A 3 -50.34 -4.12 -6.08
N ASN A 4 -49.50 -4.54 -7.04
CA ASN A 4 -48.33 -5.43 -6.99
C ASN A 4 -47.33 -5.05 -5.87
N PRO A 5 -46.17 -5.74 -5.68
CA PRO A 5 -45.86 -7.17 -5.66
C PRO A 5 -45.07 -7.57 -4.38
N GLY A 6 -45.12 -8.84 -4.00
CA GLY A 6 -44.24 -9.41 -2.98
C GLY A 6 -43.01 -10.09 -3.60
N ALA A 7 -41.82 -9.67 -3.18
CA ALA A 7 -40.59 -10.47 -3.18
C ALA A 7 -39.69 -9.89 -2.06
N LEU A 8 -39.88 -10.31 -0.81
CA LEU A 8 -39.15 -11.40 -0.13
C LEU A 8 -37.62 -11.20 -0.09
N THR A 9 -37.17 -10.60 1.02
CA THR A 9 -35.87 -10.90 1.64
C THR A 9 -36.07 -11.09 3.15
N PRO A 10 -35.77 -12.26 3.74
CA PRO A 10 -35.68 -12.38 5.19
C PRO A 10 -34.27 -12.04 5.70
N VAL A 11 -34.23 -10.99 6.51
CA VAL A 11 -33.71 -10.96 7.90
C VAL A 11 -32.35 -11.60 8.17
N PHE A 12 -31.38 -10.75 8.50
CA PHE A 12 -30.53 -10.99 9.67
C PHE A 12 -30.65 -9.82 10.64
N SER A 13 -31.39 -10.09 11.71
CA SER A 13 -31.51 -9.30 12.93
C SER A 13 -30.23 -9.47 13.75
N GLY A 14 -29.65 -8.35 14.17
CA GLY A 14 -28.48 -8.29 15.03
C GLY A 14 -28.21 -6.87 15.50
N VAL A 15 -29.20 -6.26 16.16
CA VAL A 15 -29.11 -4.89 16.69
C VAL A 15 -28.24 -4.91 17.95
N ALA A 16 -26.96 -4.53 17.82
CA ALA A 16 -26.27 -3.88 18.91
C ALA A 16 -26.66 -2.40 18.86
N LYS A 17 -27.58 -1.99 19.74
CA LYS A 17 -27.93 -0.59 19.99
C LYS A 17 -26.65 0.15 20.41
N MET A 18 -26.05 0.88 19.50
CA MET A 18 -25.05 1.89 19.83
C MET A 18 -25.76 3.24 19.79
N ASN A 19 -25.78 3.92 20.94
CA ASN A 19 -26.47 5.19 21.14
C ASN A 19 -26.13 6.19 20.04
N THR A 20 -27.09 6.43 19.16
CA THR A 20 -27.20 7.66 18.37
C THR A 20 -27.42 8.79 19.34
N ASP A 21 -26.35 9.46 19.78
CA ASP A 21 -26.37 10.87 20.26
C ASP A 21 -24.94 11.31 20.66
N GLN A 22 -24.01 11.20 19.71
CA GLN A 22 -22.91 12.17 19.65
C GLN A 22 -23.04 12.92 18.34
N ASN A 23 -23.88 13.96 18.37
CA ASN A 23 -23.85 15.02 17.38
C ASN A 23 -22.52 15.77 17.55
N LEU A 24 -21.43 15.17 17.07
CA LEU A 24 -20.30 15.96 16.61
C LEU A 24 -20.88 16.77 15.46
N GLY A 25 -21.20 18.05 15.73
CA GLY A 25 -21.67 19.01 14.73
C GLY A 25 -20.61 19.35 13.68
N ALA A 26 -19.79 18.36 13.33
CA ALA A 26 -18.83 18.38 12.25
C ALA A 26 -19.57 17.94 10.99
N THR A 27 -19.58 18.82 10.01
CA THR A 27 -19.97 18.50 8.65
C THR A 27 -19.12 17.33 8.13
N PRO A 28 -19.63 16.51 7.19
CA PRO A 28 -18.85 15.43 6.58
C PRO A 28 -17.46 15.89 6.07
N ALA A 29 -17.36 17.13 5.60
CA ALA A 29 -16.11 17.75 5.18
C ALA A 29 -15.12 18.00 6.34
N GLU A 30 -15.61 18.35 7.53
CA GLU A 30 -14.76 18.52 8.72
C GLU A 30 -14.28 17.18 9.28
N VAL A 31 -15.12 16.14 9.17
CA VAL A 31 -14.71 14.76 9.51
C VAL A 31 -13.68 14.25 8.50
N GLU A 32 -13.88 14.47 7.20
CA GLU A 32 -12.91 14.12 6.16
C GLU A 32 -11.59 14.86 6.32
N ALA A 33 -11.62 16.16 6.65
CA ALA A 33 -10.41 16.94 6.89
C ALA A 33 -9.67 16.50 8.16
N LEU A 34 -10.39 16.15 9.22
CA LEU A 34 -9.81 15.63 10.46
C LEU A 34 -9.18 14.25 10.24
N VAL A 35 -9.88 13.37 9.51
CA VAL A 35 -9.38 12.04 9.15
C VAL A 35 -8.18 12.15 8.23
N SER A 36 -8.23 13.01 7.21
CA SER A 36 -7.11 13.27 6.30
C SER A 36 -5.90 13.85 7.04
N GLY A 37 -6.11 14.83 7.92
CA GLY A 37 -5.04 15.40 8.76
C GLY A 37 -4.45 14.39 9.75
N PHE A 38 -5.28 13.49 10.29
CA PHE A 38 -4.83 12.38 11.13
C PHE A 38 -3.98 11.38 10.33
N PHE A 39 -4.37 11.03 9.10
CA PHE A 39 -3.59 10.16 8.23
C PHE A 39 -2.29 10.83 7.73
N GLU A 40 -2.30 12.12 7.42
CA GLU A 40 -1.08 12.88 7.06
C GLU A 40 -0.09 13.00 8.23
N GLN A 41 -0.60 13.05 9.46
CA GLN A 41 0.22 13.11 10.68
C GLN A 41 0.72 11.72 11.10
N MET A 42 0.00 10.66 10.71
CA MET A 42 0.31 9.25 10.98
C MET A 42 1.14 8.58 9.88
N GLU A 43 1.14 9.09 8.65
CA GLU A 43 2.04 8.64 7.59
C GLU A 43 3.39 9.35 7.77
N PRO A 44 4.42 8.67 8.34
CA PRO A 44 5.74 9.27 8.39
C PRO A 44 6.19 9.56 6.96
N LYS A 45 6.37 10.85 6.64
CA LYS A 45 6.87 11.32 5.34
C LYS A 45 8.12 10.51 4.99
N VAL A 46 7.95 9.54 4.11
CA VAL A 46 9.00 8.61 3.72
C VAL A 46 10.09 9.43 3.02
N LYS A 47 11.28 9.46 3.61
CA LYS A 47 12.41 10.20 3.05
C LYS A 47 12.96 9.40 1.87
N LYS A 48 13.07 10.03 0.70
CA LYS A 48 13.74 9.40 -0.45
C LYS A 48 15.25 9.36 -0.17
N GLY A 49 15.78 8.16 -0.01
CA GLY A 49 17.20 7.90 0.16
C GLY A 49 17.94 7.70 -1.16
N ARG A 50 19.26 7.55 -1.08
CA ARG A 50 20.11 7.20 -2.24
C ARG A 50 19.65 5.88 -2.87
N ALA A 51 19.62 5.80 -4.19
CA ALA A 51 19.34 4.55 -4.90
C ALA A 51 20.31 3.43 -4.48
N TRP A 52 19.77 2.24 -4.31
CA TRP A 52 20.52 1.03 -3.99
C TRP A 52 20.69 0.18 -5.24
N THR A 53 21.80 -0.56 -5.30
CA THR A 53 21.90 -1.68 -6.22
C THR A 53 21.21 -2.90 -5.61
N PHE A 54 20.80 -3.87 -6.43
CA PHE A 54 20.28 -5.14 -5.91
C PHE A 54 21.27 -5.84 -4.96
N HIS A 55 22.57 -5.74 -5.24
CA HIS A 55 23.61 -6.25 -4.33
C HIS A 55 23.60 -5.52 -2.96
N ARG A 56 23.39 -4.20 -2.96
CA ARG A 56 23.29 -3.41 -1.72
C ARG A 56 22.02 -3.74 -0.93
N LEU A 57 20.92 -4.08 -1.60
CA LEU A 57 19.71 -4.57 -0.95
C LEU A 57 20.00 -5.83 -0.14
N ASN A 58 20.62 -6.85 -0.76
CA ASN A 58 20.96 -8.10 -0.07
C ASN A 58 21.89 -7.83 1.12
N ALA A 59 22.97 -7.07 0.90
CA ALA A 59 23.91 -6.74 1.97
C ALA A 59 23.25 -5.98 3.15
N ALA A 60 22.27 -5.12 2.87
CA ALA A 60 21.52 -4.42 3.92
C ALA A 60 20.60 -5.37 4.70
N CYS A 61 20.03 -6.39 4.06
CA CYS A 61 19.22 -7.41 4.74
C CYS A 61 20.07 -8.34 5.61
N ASP A 62 21.30 -8.66 5.17
CA ASP A 62 22.22 -9.54 5.88
C ASP A 62 22.99 -8.84 7.03
N THR A 63 22.78 -7.53 7.23
CA THR A 63 23.48 -6.80 8.30
C THR A 63 22.93 -7.23 9.67
N PRO A 64 23.75 -7.87 10.54
CA PRO A 64 23.31 -8.27 11.86
C PRO A 64 22.96 -7.04 12.71
N ASP A 65 21.87 -7.13 13.46
CA ASP A 65 21.28 -6.04 14.27
C ASP A 65 20.89 -4.78 13.48
N GLY A 66 20.90 -4.87 12.14
CA GLY A 66 20.42 -3.81 11.25
C GLY A 66 18.90 -3.67 11.27
N GLU A 67 18.41 -2.47 10.94
CA GLU A 67 16.99 -2.27 10.75
C GLU A 67 16.49 -3.12 9.57
N ARG A 68 15.42 -3.89 9.79
CA ARG A 68 14.86 -4.79 8.78
C ARG A 68 14.44 -4.00 7.55
N VAL A 69 14.88 -4.48 6.39
CA VAL A 69 14.52 -3.91 5.10
C VAL A 69 13.19 -4.50 4.64
N GLN A 70 12.24 -3.64 4.31
CA GLN A 70 10.94 -4.00 3.74
C GLN A 70 10.94 -3.73 2.24
N ALA A 71 10.47 -4.70 1.45
CA ALA A 71 10.27 -4.49 0.01
C ALA A 71 8.97 -3.73 -0.24
N VAL A 72 9.06 -2.70 -1.10
CA VAL A 72 7.91 -1.90 -1.52
C VAL A 72 7.83 -1.90 -3.04
N LEU A 73 6.70 -2.31 -3.57
CA LEU A 73 6.42 -2.34 -5.00
C LEU A 73 5.58 -1.13 -5.38
N TYR A 74 6.14 -0.25 -6.19
CA TYR A 74 5.46 0.93 -6.72
C TYR A 74 4.97 0.66 -8.15
N PRO A 75 3.75 1.07 -8.53
CA PRO A 75 3.31 0.97 -9.90
C PRO A 75 4.20 1.81 -10.80
N ASN A 76 4.52 1.24 -11.96
CA ASN A 76 5.30 1.87 -13.01
C ASN A 76 4.60 1.62 -14.34
N ASP A 77 3.89 2.65 -14.81
CA ASP A 77 3.08 2.63 -16.03
C ASP A 77 3.91 2.09 -17.22
N GLY A 78 3.41 1.02 -17.84
CA GLY A 78 4.09 0.32 -18.95
C GLY A 78 5.11 -0.75 -18.54
N GLN A 79 5.68 -0.72 -17.33
CA GLN A 79 6.68 -1.70 -16.87
C GLN A 79 6.18 -2.65 -15.77
N GLY A 80 5.04 -2.35 -15.15
CA GLY A 80 4.45 -3.14 -14.06
C GLY A 80 4.74 -2.50 -12.70
N PHE A 81 5.75 -3.01 -11.98
CA PHE A 81 6.08 -2.61 -10.61
C PHE A 81 7.57 -2.31 -10.46
N ALA A 82 7.93 -1.10 -10.05
CA ALA A 82 9.29 -0.75 -9.66
C ALA A 82 9.56 -1.16 -8.19
N LEU A 83 10.75 -1.72 -7.95
CA LEU A 83 11.16 -2.15 -6.62
C LEU A 83 11.85 -1.04 -5.83
N TYR A 84 11.39 -0.86 -4.60
CA TYR A 84 12.00 -0.01 -3.61
C TYR A 84 12.27 -0.80 -2.33
N ALA A 85 13.29 -0.36 -1.59
CA ALA A 85 13.68 -0.92 -0.31
C ALA A 85 13.45 0.13 0.76
N ARG A 86 12.58 -0.18 1.71
CA ARG A 86 12.31 0.68 2.86
C ARG A 86 13.17 0.20 4.03
N GLN A 87 14.01 1.09 4.53
CA GLN A 87 14.76 0.92 5.77
C GLN A 87 14.30 2.02 6.73
N GLY A 88 13.46 1.63 7.69
CA GLY A 88 12.79 2.55 8.62
C GLY A 88 11.92 3.59 7.91
N GLN A 89 12.30 4.86 8.04
CA GLN A 89 11.62 5.98 7.39
C GLN A 89 12.24 6.37 6.03
N THR A 90 13.24 5.63 5.56
CA THR A 90 13.94 5.94 4.31
C THR A 90 13.57 4.93 3.22
N LEU A 91 13.26 5.41 2.02
CA LEU A 91 12.95 4.58 0.86
C LEU A 91 14.02 4.74 -0.20
N HIS A 92 14.58 3.61 -0.61
CA HIS A 92 15.67 3.52 -1.57
C HIS A 92 15.17 2.86 -2.86
N ALA A 93 15.28 3.57 -3.98
CA ALA A 93 15.00 2.96 -5.29
C ALA A 93 16.01 1.84 -5.55
N VAL A 94 15.55 0.63 -5.89
CA VAL A 94 16.43 -0.48 -6.22
C VAL A 94 16.73 -0.45 -7.72
N THR A 95 18.01 -0.48 -8.06
CA THR A 95 18.51 -0.34 -9.42
C THR A 95 19.45 -1.50 -9.77
N HIS A 96 19.50 -1.81 -11.06
CA HIS A 96 20.46 -2.73 -11.67
C HIS A 96 21.04 -2.02 -12.91
N ASP A 97 22.36 -1.89 -12.98
CA ASP A 97 23.06 -1.12 -14.02
C ASP A 97 22.52 0.30 -14.24
N GLY A 98 22.16 0.97 -13.14
CA GLY A 98 21.64 2.34 -13.16
C GLY A 98 20.18 2.47 -13.61
N ARG A 99 19.50 1.37 -13.94
CA ARG A 99 18.07 1.33 -14.27
C ARG A 99 17.26 0.81 -13.10
N PRO A 100 16.04 1.33 -12.84
CA PRO A 100 15.15 0.77 -11.83
C PRO A 100 14.88 -0.71 -12.09
N VAL A 101 14.90 -1.52 -11.03
CA VAL A 101 14.46 -2.90 -11.11
C VAL A 101 12.94 -2.90 -11.18
N CYS A 102 12.40 -3.34 -12.32
CA CYS A 102 10.97 -3.40 -12.57
C CYS A 102 10.52 -4.83 -12.84
N PHE A 103 9.36 -5.20 -12.31
CA PHE A 103 8.73 -6.49 -12.50
C PHE A 103 7.40 -6.32 -13.21
N ARG A 104 7.18 -7.09 -14.28
CA ARG A 104 5.91 -7.03 -15.02
C ARG A 104 4.71 -7.46 -14.16
N THR A 105 4.93 -8.37 -13.21
CA THR A 105 3.88 -8.94 -12.35
C THR A 105 4.39 -9.08 -10.92
N ILE A 106 3.47 -9.21 -9.96
CA ILE A 106 3.79 -9.40 -8.54
C ILE A 106 4.51 -10.73 -8.33
N GLU A 107 4.10 -11.81 -9.01
CA GLU A 107 4.70 -13.14 -8.87
C GLU A 107 6.19 -13.15 -9.26
N LYS A 108 6.57 -12.39 -10.31
CA LYS A 108 7.98 -12.22 -10.67
C LYS A 108 8.76 -11.47 -9.60
N ALA A 109 8.14 -10.46 -8.99
CA ALA A 109 8.75 -9.74 -7.88
C ALA A 109 8.95 -10.69 -6.69
N LEU A 110 7.93 -11.45 -6.29
CA LEU A 110 7.99 -12.41 -5.19
C LEU A 110 9.06 -13.48 -5.42
N THR A 111 9.15 -14.03 -6.62
CA THR A 111 10.18 -15.03 -6.97
C THR A 111 11.59 -14.45 -6.79
N THR A 112 11.79 -13.20 -7.21
CA THR A 112 13.10 -12.52 -7.08
C THR A 112 13.41 -12.16 -5.63
N LEU A 113 12.40 -11.77 -4.85
CA LEU A 113 12.55 -11.42 -3.44
C LEU A 113 12.71 -12.66 -2.54
N ALA A 114 12.24 -13.83 -2.97
CA ALA A 114 12.43 -15.08 -2.26
C ALA A 114 13.92 -15.47 -2.11
N ASP A 115 14.77 -15.00 -3.02
CA ASP A 115 16.22 -15.20 -2.98
C ASP A 115 16.93 -14.21 -2.04
N VAL A 116 16.22 -13.22 -1.47
CA VAL A 116 16.78 -12.22 -0.55
C VAL A 116 16.63 -12.71 0.88
N THR A 117 17.74 -13.13 1.47
CA THR A 117 17.80 -13.56 2.87
C THR A 117 17.48 -12.42 3.82
N HIS A 118 16.81 -12.74 4.94
CA HIS A 118 16.52 -11.80 6.04
C HIS A 118 15.69 -10.56 5.68
N LEU A 119 15.08 -10.53 4.50
CA LEU A 119 14.09 -9.53 4.13
C LEU A 119 12.91 -9.57 5.12
N ASN A 120 12.30 -8.41 5.40
CA ASN A 120 11.05 -8.37 6.15
C ASN A 120 10.01 -9.25 5.42
N PRO A 121 9.32 -10.19 6.12
CA PRO A 121 8.30 -11.03 5.50
C PRO A 121 7.12 -10.23 4.92
N GLU A 122 6.91 -9.00 5.38
CA GLU A 122 5.90 -8.11 4.81
C GLU A 122 6.41 -7.44 3.54
N ILE A 123 5.61 -7.52 2.48
CA ILE A 123 5.84 -6.80 1.21
C ILE A 123 4.69 -5.83 1.02
N VAL A 124 5.02 -4.56 0.79
CA VAL A 124 4.02 -3.50 0.58
C VAL A 124 3.85 -3.27 -0.91
N VAL A 125 2.61 -3.23 -1.36
CA VAL A 125 2.26 -2.75 -2.70
C VAL A 125 1.65 -1.37 -2.54
N ASP A 126 2.34 -0.35 -3.05
CA ASP A 126 1.89 1.03 -2.97
C ASP A 126 0.84 1.28 -4.06
N SER A 127 -0.41 1.51 -3.66
CA SER A 127 -1.51 1.74 -4.61
C SER A 127 -1.69 3.22 -4.98
N SER A 128 -0.93 4.13 -4.36
CA SER A 128 -1.21 5.58 -4.38
C SER A 128 -1.11 6.19 -5.78
N ASN A 129 -0.29 5.58 -6.65
CA ASN A 129 -0.04 6.04 -8.01
C ASN A 129 -0.64 5.11 -9.08
N TRP A 130 -1.55 4.21 -8.73
CA TRP A 130 -2.28 3.47 -9.76
C TRP A 130 -3.16 4.42 -10.55
N ARG A 131 -2.90 4.49 -11.85
CA ARG A 131 -3.77 5.17 -12.81
C ARG A 131 -4.57 4.10 -13.52
N GLU A 132 -5.89 4.21 -13.46
CA GLU A 132 -6.76 3.46 -14.35
C GLU A 132 -6.45 3.94 -15.78
N GLU A 133 -5.70 3.15 -16.55
CA GLU A 133 -5.84 3.22 -18.00
C GLU A 133 -7.29 2.86 -18.26
N VAL A 134 -8.06 3.84 -18.76
CA VAL A 134 -9.47 3.72 -19.13
C VAL A 134 -9.71 2.31 -19.66
N GLY A 135 -10.56 1.54 -18.98
CA GLY A 135 -10.82 0.13 -19.30
C GLY A 135 -11.19 -0.07 -20.77
N PRO A 136 -11.12 -1.31 -21.29
CA PRO A 136 -11.31 -1.58 -22.72
C PRO A 136 -12.61 -0.93 -23.21
N HIS A 137 -12.48 -0.06 -24.21
CA HIS A 137 -13.60 0.51 -24.97
C HIS A 137 -14.29 -0.56 -25.82
#